data_AF-A0A529T6T9-F1
#
_entry.id   AF-A0A529T6T9-F1
#
_cell.length_a   1.000
_cell.length_b   1.000
_cell.length_c   1.000
_cell.angle_alpha   90.00
_cell.angle_beta   90.00
_cell.angle_gamma   90.00
#
_symmetry.space_group_name_H-M   'P 1'
#
loop_
_entity.id
_entity.type
_entity.pdbx_description
1 polymer ?
#
loop_
_entity_poly.entity_id
_entity_poly.type
_entity_poly.pdbx_seq_one_letter_code
_entity_poly.pdbx_strand_id
1 'polypeptide(L)'
;MKVRRIVANIETPDIAAAKRFYQDVLGLDVLMDQGWILTCGSAETMMVQVSFMTEGGSGTPVPDLSIEVDDVDAALAGMKKAGFAVEYGPADEPWG
;
A
#
# COMPACT_ATOMS: atom_id res chain seq x y z
N MET A 1 -5.06 -27.10 -9.50
CA MET A 1 -4.81 -26.26 -8.30
C MET A 1 -5.08 -24.81 -8.69
N LYS A 2 -5.74 -24.00 -7.83
CA LYS A 2 -6.11 -22.61 -8.13
C LYS A 2 -5.71 -21.71 -6.95
N VAL A 3 -4.95 -20.66 -7.21
CA VAL A 3 -4.59 -19.65 -6.21
C VAL A 3 -5.82 -18.81 -5.85
N ARG A 4 -6.07 -18.60 -4.56
CA ARG A 4 -7.23 -17.83 -4.06
C ARG A 4 -6.91 -16.39 -3.68
N ARG A 5 -5.71 -16.14 -3.18
CA ARG A 5 -5.17 -14.82 -2.82
C ARG A 5 -3.66 -14.88 -2.72
N ILE A 6 -3.02 -13.73 -2.86
CA ILE A 6 -1.62 -13.49 -2.54
C ILE A 6 -1.63 -12.35 -1.51
N VAL A 7 -0.81 -12.47 -0.46
CA VAL A 7 -0.70 -11.46 0.60
C VAL A 7 0.78 -11.08 0.71
N ALA A 8 1.08 -9.79 0.61
CA ALA A 8 2.41 -9.28 0.89
C ALA A 8 2.68 -9.36 2.40
N ASN A 9 3.81 -9.92 2.79
CA ASN A 9 4.25 -9.95 4.18
C ASN A 9 5.51 -9.08 4.27
N ILE A 10 5.46 -8.04 5.10
CA ILE A 10 6.56 -7.09 5.30
C ILE A 10 7.10 -7.32 6.70
N GLU A 11 8.42 -7.56 6.80
CA GLU A 11 9.10 -7.66 8.08
C GLU A 11 9.14 -6.28 8.76
N THR A 12 8.77 -6.22 10.04
CA THR A 12 8.88 -5.01 10.85
C THR A 12 9.20 -5.35 12.30
N PRO A 13 10.09 -4.60 12.97
CA PRO A 13 10.25 -4.67 14.42
C PRO A 13 9.16 -3.89 15.18
N ASP A 14 8.35 -3.08 14.49
CA ASP A 14 7.32 -2.22 15.07
C ASP A 14 6.00 -2.31 14.28
N ILE A 15 5.04 -3.08 14.82
CA ILE A 15 3.69 -3.23 14.26
C ILE A 15 2.89 -1.92 14.38
N ALA A 16 3.14 -1.10 15.39
CA ALA A 16 2.39 0.14 15.59
C ALA A 16 2.71 1.16 14.48
N ALA A 17 3.96 1.19 14.01
CA ALA A 17 4.33 2.00 12.84
C ALA A 17 3.56 1.58 11.58
N ALA A 18 3.40 0.27 11.34
CA ALA A 18 2.61 -0.24 10.22
C ALA A 18 1.13 0.16 10.34
N LYS A 19 0.55 0.07 11.55
CA LYS A 19 -0.84 0.48 11.82
C LYS A 19 -1.06 1.96 11.49
N ARG A 20 -0.12 2.84 11.89
CA ARG A 20 -0.17 4.27 11.58
C ARG A 20 -0.24 4.56 10.08
N PHE A 21 0.51 3.82 9.27
CA PHE A 21 0.51 4.01 7.82
C PHE A 21 -0.73 3.39 7.16
N TYR A 22 -0.96 2.09 7.38
CA TYR A 22 -1.98 1.33 6.65
C TYR A 22 -3.39 1.54 7.18
N GLN A 23 -3.58 1.66 8.50
CA GLN A 23 -4.90 1.91 9.07
C GLN A 23 -5.18 3.41 9.19
N ASP A 24 -4.33 4.16 9.91
CA ASP A 24 -4.71 5.53 10.28
C ASP A 24 -4.67 6.51 9.09
N VAL A 25 -3.75 6.31 8.14
CA VAL A 25 -3.64 7.18 6.95
C VAL A 25 -4.38 6.60 5.74
N LEU A 26 -4.16 5.33 5.40
CA LEU A 26 -4.80 4.69 4.24
C LEU A 26 -6.21 4.15 4.52
N GLY A 27 -6.67 4.18 5.78
CA GLY A 27 -8.04 3.81 6.13
C GLY A 27 -8.34 2.31 6.09
N LEU A 28 -7.33 1.44 6.06
CA LEU A 28 -7.56 -0.01 6.07
C LEU A 28 -8.02 -0.50 7.45
N ASP A 29 -8.93 -1.47 7.45
CA ASP A 29 -9.38 -2.16 8.64
C ASP A 29 -8.37 -3.19 9.11
N VAL A 30 -8.26 -3.37 10.44
CA VAL A 30 -7.52 -4.49 11.03
C VAL A 30 -8.36 -5.75 10.92
N LEU A 31 -7.96 -6.65 10.02
CA LEU A 31 -8.63 -7.92 9.77
C LEU A 31 -8.12 -9.02 10.72
N MET A 32 -6.86 -8.94 11.14
CA MET A 32 -6.25 -9.86 12.08
C MET A 32 -5.10 -9.17 12.82
N ASP A 33 -5.05 -9.37 14.14
CA ASP A 33 -3.93 -8.97 14.98
C ASP A 33 -3.66 -10.09 16.00
N GLN A 34 -2.44 -10.64 15.98
CA GLN A 34 -2.00 -11.66 16.93
C GLN A 34 -0.73 -11.25 17.69
N GLY A 35 -0.41 -9.95 17.71
CA GLY A 35 0.78 -9.40 18.36
C GLY A 35 2.10 -9.65 17.62
N TRP A 36 2.24 -10.78 16.89
CA TRP A 36 3.41 -11.04 16.02
C TRP A 36 3.11 -10.75 14.53
N ILE A 37 1.84 -10.61 14.17
CA ILE A 37 1.36 -10.27 12.83
C ILE A 37 0.17 -9.33 12.95
N LEU A 38 0.17 -8.32 12.09
CA LEU A 38 -0.97 -7.45 11.81
C LEU A 38 -1.34 -7.62 10.33
N THR A 39 -2.62 -7.83 10.04
CA THR A 39 -3.15 -7.86 8.67
C THR A 39 -4.19 -6.76 8.53
N CYS A 40 -3.90 -5.79 7.68
CA CYS A 40 -4.81 -4.73 7.29
C CYS A 40 -5.43 -5.03 5.92
N GLY A 41 -6.68 -4.62 5.69
CA GLY A 41 -7.34 -4.73 4.40
C GLY A 41 -8.65 -3.96 4.35
N SER A 42 -9.42 -4.12 3.28
CA SER A 42 -10.74 -3.50 3.12
C SER A 42 -11.76 -4.55 2.68
N ALA A 43 -13.04 -4.14 2.61
CA ALA A 43 -14.11 -4.97 2.06
C ALA A 43 -14.08 -5.08 0.53
N GLU A 44 -13.21 -4.31 -0.15
CA GLU A 44 -13.06 -4.33 -1.60
C GLU A 44 -12.47 -5.65 -2.11
N THR A 45 -12.90 -6.05 -3.30
CA THR A 45 -12.44 -7.30 -3.93
C THR A 45 -11.53 -7.01 -5.12
N MET A 46 -10.30 -7.50 -5.07
CA MET A 46 -9.38 -7.47 -6.22
C MET A 46 -9.20 -8.85 -6.86
N MET A 47 -8.88 -8.90 -8.16
CA MET A 47 -8.39 -10.12 -8.79
C MET A 47 -7.01 -10.51 -8.24
N VAL A 48 -6.72 -11.80 -8.19
CA VAL A 48 -5.38 -12.28 -7.80
C VAL A 48 -4.37 -11.86 -8.86
N GLN A 49 -3.43 -11.01 -8.49
CA GLN A 49 -2.42 -10.45 -9.37
C GLN A 49 -1.03 -10.41 -8.70
N VAL A 50 0.01 -10.42 -9.52
CA VAL A 50 1.41 -10.18 -9.14
C VAL A 50 2.10 -9.53 -10.34
N SER A 51 2.82 -8.45 -10.10
CA SER A 51 3.52 -7.70 -11.14
C SER A 51 5.00 -8.08 -11.18
N PHE A 52 5.57 -8.05 -12.38
CA PHE A 52 7.01 -8.19 -12.59
C PHE A 52 7.46 -6.99 -13.43
N MET A 53 8.29 -6.14 -12.85
CA MET A 53 8.64 -4.85 -13.40
C MET A 53 10.17 -4.74 -13.52
N THR A 54 10.67 -4.19 -14.63
CA THR A 54 12.09 -3.87 -14.81
C THR A 54 12.46 -2.49 -14.27
N GLU A 55 11.46 -1.61 -14.12
CA GLU A 55 11.52 -0.26 -13.55
C GLU A 55 10.13 0.12 -13.02
N GLY A 56 10.01 1.19 -12.24
CA GLY A 56 8.73 1.66 -11.69
C GLY A 56 7.86 2.47 -12.67
N GLY A 57 8.39 2.81 -13.84
CA GLY A 57 7.78 3.75 -14.78
C GLY A 57 8.42 5.13 -14.66
N SER A 58 8.52 5.86 -15.76
CA SER A 58 9.13 7.21 -15.79
C SER A 58 10.54 7.27 -15.17
N GLY A 59 11.28 6.15 -15.18
CA GLY A 59 12.64 6.05 -14.64
C GLY A 59 12.73 5.89 -13.13
N THR A 60 11.62 5.69 -12.41
CA THR A 60 11.65 5.43 -10.97
C THR A 60 12.11 3.99 -10.66
N PRO A 61 12.60 3.72 -9.44
CA PRO A 61 12.79 2.34 -8.97
C PRO A 61 11.47 1.56 -8.95
N VAL A 62 11.54 0.23 -9.07
CA VAL A 62 10.38 -0.64 -8.87
C VAL A 62 9.86 -0.46 -7.44
N PRO A 63 8.58 -0.13 -7.21
CA PRO A 63 8.03 -0.02 -5.86
C PRO A 63 7.88 -1.40 -5.23
N ASP A 64 7.99 -1.48 -3.90
CA ASP A 64 7.70 -2.71 -3.17
C ASP A 64 6.21 -3.11 -3.28
N LEU A 65 5.32 -2.12 -3.27
CA LEU A 65 3.87 -2.29 -3.39
C LEU A 65 3.26 -1.17 -4.24
N SER A 66 2.32 -1.53 -5.11
CA SER A 66 1.38 -0.60 -5.73
C SER A 66 0.07 -0.64 -4.91
N ILE A 67 -0.38 0.52 -4.43
CA ILE A 67 -1.62 0.68 -3.66
C ILE A 67 -2.55 1.58 -4.45
N GLU A 68 -3.62 1.01 -5.00
CA GLU A 68 -4.68 1.74 -5.70
C GLU A 68 -5.63 2.36 -4.67
N VAL A 69 -5.99 3.63 -4.88
CA VAL A 69 -6.93 4.40 -4.05
C VAL A 69 -7.95 5.09 -4.95
N ASP A 70 -9.14 5.36 -4.41
CA ASP A 70 -10.21 6.06 -5.12
C ASP A 70 -9.99 7.58 -5.20
N ASP A 71 -9.23 8.14 -4.25
CA ASP A 71 -8.86 9.56 -4.20
C ASP A 71 -7.38 9.75 -3.83
N VAL A 72 -6.54 9.98 -4.85
CA VAL A 72 -5.10 10.19 -4.71
C VAL A 72 -4.78 11.50 -3.97
N ASP A 73 -5.59 12.55 -4.15
CA ASP A 73 -5.38 13.84 -3.50
C ASP A 73 -5.64 13.74 -2.00
N ALA A 74 -6.71 13.05 -1.60
CA ALA A 74 -7.01 12.77 -0.20
C ALA A 74 -5.92 11.92 0.46
N ALA A 75 -5.46 10.86 -0.22
CA ALA A 75 -4.38 10.01 0.28
C ALA A 75 -3.07 10.82 0.44
N LEU A 76 -2.70 11.62 -0.54
CA LEU A 76 -1.51 12.48 -0.50
C LEU A 76 -1.58 13.50 0.64
N ALA A 77 -2.73 14.15 0.82
CA ALA A 77 -2.94 15.10 1.92
C ALA A 77 -2.81 14.40 3.28
N GLY A 78 -3.36 13.18 3.42
CA GLY A 78 -3.22 12.34 4.60
C GLY A 78 -1.77 11.99 4.91
N MET A 79 -1.02 11.53 3.90
CA MET A 79 0.40 11.18 4.03
C MET A 79 1.24 12.38 4.47
N LYS A 80 1.05 13.54 3.84
CA LYS A 80 1.75 14.78 4.20
C LYS A 80 1.41 15.24 5.62
N LYS A 81 0.13 15.19 6.01
CA LYS A 81 -0.32 15.57 7.36
C LYS A 81 0.27 14.63 8.42
N ALA A 82 0.42 13.36 8.11
CA ALA A 82 1.09 12.39 8.98
C ALA A 82 2.63 12.49 8.95
N GLY A 83 3.21 13.38 8.13
CA GLY A 83 4.65 13.61 8.08
C GLY A 83 5.43 12.49 7.38
N PHE A 84 4.79 11.69 6.54
CA PHE A 84 5.49 10.76 5.66
C PHE A 84 6.13 11.53 4.50
N ALA A 85 7.35 11.13 4.13
CA ALA A 85 8.02 11.70 2.97
C ALA A 85 7.37 11.18 1.68
N VAL A 86 7.14 12.08 0.73
CA VAL A 86 6.70 11.75 -0.62
C VAL A 86 7.93 11.81 -1.52
N GLU A 87 8.45 10.65 -1.92
CA GLU A 87 9.70 10.56 -2.67
C GLU A 87 9.56 11.00 -4.14
N TYR A 88 8.36 10.82 -4.69
CA TYR A 88 8.02 11.15 -6.07
C TYR A 88 6.55 11.56 -6.18
N GLY A 89 6.25 12.51 -7.06
CA GLY A 89 4.89 12.95 -7.36
C GLY A 89 4.22 13.87 -6.31
N PRO A 90 2.89 14.11 -6.42
CA PRO A 90 1.99 13.50 -7.40
C PRO A 90 2.34 13.92 -8.83
N ALA A 91 2.14 13.02 -9.77
CA ALA A 91 2.36 13.26 -11.19
C ALA A 91 1.28 12.52 -11.98
N ASP A 92 0.75 13.16 -13.02
CA ASP A 92 -0.11 12.51 -13.99
C ASP A 92 0.78 11.75 -14.98
N GLU A 93 0.76 10.42 -14.89
CA GLU A 93 1.53 9.56 -15.77
C GLU A 93 0.75 9.27 -17.06
N PRO A 94 1.42 8.97 -18.19
CA PRO A 94 0.74 8.78 -19.48
C PRO A 94 -0.16 7.54 -19.54
N TRP A 95 -0.08 6.65 -18.55
CA TRP A 95 -0.93 5.46 -18.43
C TRP A 95 -2.20 5.70 -17.58
N GLY A 96 -2.42 6.93 -17.11
CA GLY A 96 -3.48 7.27 -16.15
C GLY A 96 -3.06 7.00 -14.72
#